data_AF-A0A2T6LZI3-F1
#
_entry.id   AF-A0A2T6LZI3-F1
#
_cell.length_a   1.000
_cell.length_b   1.000
_cell.length_c   1.000
_cell.angle_alpha   90.00
_cell.angle_beta   90.00
_cell.angle_gamma   90.00
#
_symmetry.space_group_name_H-M   'P 1'
#
loop_
_entity.id
_entity.type
_entity.pdbx_description
1 polymer ?
#
loop_
_entity_poly.entity_id
_entity_poly.type
_entity_poly.pdbx_seq_one_letter_code
_entity_poly.pdbx_strand_id
1 'polypeptide(L)'
;MSARVLIGCERSGVLRRAFLARGIDAWSCDTEAADDGSNRHIRGDLLDHLEDGWDLLAVMHPPCTRLCNSGVRWLYIGGRRINGHDPNGWADLEAAAAFYRACRERGNIPRRALENPIMHAHAVRLTGRRHVQFVQPWWFGDPFFKATGLELINLPKVLPTNRLTPPRPGTAEHKAWSRVHRQSGWGKHAADRARARSETFPGMADALAEQWSNLLDVRASLPRTEARAA
;
A
#
# COMPACT_ATOMS: atom_id res chain seq x y z
N MET A 1 -8.79 -20.15 16.26
CA MET A 1 -8.91 -18.66 16.39
C MET A 1 -9.06 -18.09 14.99
N SER A 2 -9.88 -17.05 14.80
CA SER A 2 -9.97 -16.37 13.49
C SER A 2 -8.65 -15.68 13.16
N ALA A 3 -8.26 -15.65 11.88
CA ALA A 3 -7.04 -14.99 11.45
C ALA A 3 -7.13 -13.48 11.64
N ARG A 4 -6.02 -12.85 12.03
CA ARG A 4 -5.95 -11.41 12.30
C ARG A 4 -5.17 -10.67 11.21
N VAL A 5 -5.73 -9.57 10.72
CA VAL A 5 -5.16 -8.79 9.62
C VAL A 5 -4.98 -7.33 10.04
N LEU A 6 -3.80 -6.78 9.76
CA LEU A 6 -3.53 -5.35 9.90
C LEU A 6 -3.37 -4.69 8.53
N ILE A 7 -4.16 -3.66 8.28
CA ILE A 7 -3.99 -2.78 7.12
C ILE A 7 -3.29 -1.50 7.56
N GLY A 8 -1.99 -1.41 7.31
CA GLY A 8 -1.16 -0.28 7.72
C GLY A 8 -1.20 0.88 6.71
N CYS A 9 -1.08 2.10 7.21
CA CYS A 9 -1.23 3.35 6.43
C CYS A 9 -2.61 3.49 5.76
N GLU A 10 -3.64 2.78 6.27
CA GLU A 10 -4.99 2.84 5.74
C GLU A 10 -5.93 3.63 6.64
N ARG A 11 -6.38 4.73 6.07
CA ARG A 11 -7.37 5.63 6.65
C ARG A 11 -8.78 5.46 6.10
N SER A 12 -8.91 5.10 4.82
CA SER A 12 -10.22 4.98 4.14
C SER A 12 -11.05 3.78 4.61
N GLY A 13 -10.38 2.78 5.20
CA GLY A 13 -10.98 1.54 5.67
C GLY A 13 -11.50 0.62 4.58
N VAL A 14 -11.22 0.89 3.29
CA VAL A 14 -11.78 0.13 2.16
C VAL A 14 -11.31 -1.33 2.20
N LEU A 15 -10.00 -1.57 2.33
CA LEU A 15 -9.48 -2.94 2.39
C LEU A 15 -9.83 -3.61 3.73
N ARG A 16 -9.79 -2.88 4.85
CA ARG A 16 -10.27 -3.39 6.13
C ARG A 16 -11.71 -3.90 6.05
N ARG A 17 -12.63 -3.10 5.49
CA ARG A 17 -14.04 -3.50 5.32
C ARG A 17 -14.18 -4.71 4.40
N ALA A 18 -13.39 -4.80 3.33
CA ALA A 18 -13.39 -5.95 2.43
C ALA A 18 -12.97 -7.26 3.14
N PHE A 19 -12.02 -7.19 4.09
CA PHE A 19 -11.68 -8.33 4.95
C PHE A 19 -12.75 -8.63 6.01
N LEU A 20 -13.30 -7.60 6.68
CA LEU A 20 -14.38 -7.77 7.67
C LEU A 20 -15.62 -8.43 7.05
N ALA A 21 -15.98 -8.06 5.82
CA ALA A 21 -17.09 -8.66 5.07
C ALA A 21 -16.89 -10.17 4.81
N ARG A 22 -15.65 -10.67 4.93
CA ARG A 22 -15.27 -12.09 4.79
C ARG A 22 -15.08 -12.79 6.14
N GLY A 23 -15.44 -12.14 7.25
CA GLY A 23 -15.36 -12.73 8.60
C GLY A 23 -13.96 -12.74 9.22
N ILE A 24 -13.00 -12.07 8.60
CA ILE A 24 -11.62 -11.96 9.11
C ILE A 24 -11.52 -10.85 10.15
N ASP A 25 -10.76 -11.07 11.23
CA ASP A 25 -10.51 -10.05 12.26
C ASP A 25 -9.53 -8.99 11.74
N ALA A 26 -10.05 -7.99 11.03
CA ALA A 26 -9.26 -6.96 10.38
C ALA A 26 -9.32 -5.61 11.10
N TRP A 27 -8.15 -5.00 11.22
CA TRP A 27 -7.93 -3.66 11.75
C TRP A 27 -7.17 -2.83 10.74
N SER A 28 -7.35 -1.51 10.75
CA SER A 28 -6.45 -0.60 10.04
C SER A 28 -5.67 0.28 11.02
N CYS A 29 -4.52 0.78 10.60
CA CYS A 29 -3.68 1.68 11.39
C CYS A 29 -3.18 2.84 10.54
N ASP A 30 -3.36 4.07 11.03
CA ASP A 30 -2.84 5.29 10.43
C ASP A 30 -2.61 6.36 11.51
N THR A 31 -1.81 7.37 11.22
CA THR A 31 -1.63 8.55 12.11
C THR A 31 -2.87 9.45 12.12
N GLU A 32 -3.61 9.49 11.01
CA GLU A 32 -4.88 10.19 10.87
C GLU A 32 -6.04 9.32 11.35
N ALA A 33 -7.18 9.94 11.66
CA ALA A 33 -8.39 9.21 12.03
C ALA A 33 -9.03 8.51 10.81
N ALA A 34 -9.67 7.36 11.04
CA ALA A 34 -10.44 6.65 10.01
C ALA A 34 -11.54 7.52 9.39
N ASP A 35 -11.65 7.48 8.06
CA ASP A 35 -12.65 8.24 7.31
C ASP A 35 -14.09 7.82 7.63
N ASP A 36 -14.29 6.56 7.99
CA ASP A 36 -15.59 5.98 8.32
C ASP A 36 -15.88 5.96 9.83
N GLY A 37 -15.02 6.55 10.66
CA GLY A 37 -15.20 6.61 12.11
C GLY A 37 -15.18 5.24 12.82
N SER A 38 -14.68 4.19 12.17
CA SER A 38 -14.70 2.83 12.72
C SER A 38 -13.87 2.71 14.00
N ASN A 39 -14.37 1.93 14.96
CA ASN A 39 -13.63 1.49 16.14
C ASN A 39 -12.61 0.36 15.85
N ARG A 40 -12.56 -0.16 14.61
CA ARG A 40 -11.57 -1.12 14.12
C ARG A 40 -10.37 -0.39 13.48
N HIS A 41 -9.97 0.72 14.08
CA HIS A 41 -8.91 1.58 13.60
C HIS A 41 -7.99 1.99 14.74
N ILE A 42 -6.70 1.79 14.56
CA ILE A 42 -5.66 2.19 15.48
C ILE A 42 -5.10 3.52 14.98
N ARG A 43 -5.24 4.57 15.79
CA ARG A 43 -4.63 5.87 15.48
C ARG A 43 -3.24 5.95 16.11
N GLY A 44 -2.18 5.87 15.31
CA GLY A 44 -0.81 5.83 15.80
C GLY A 44 0.23 5.50 14.73
N ASP A 45 1.48 5.34 15.15
CA ASP A 45 2.55 4.84 14.27
C ASP A 45 2.35 3.34 14.05
N LEU A 46 2.30 2.93 12.79
CA LEU A 46 2.18 1.53 12.39
C LEU A 46 3.28 0.64 13.01
N LEU A 47 4.50 1.18 13.15
CA LEU A 47 5.64 0.40 13.62
C LEU A 47 5.49 -0.08 15.06
N ASP A 48 4.71 0.62 15.87
CA ASP A 48 4.43 0.26 17.28
C ASP A 48 3.49 -0.95 17.40
N HIS A 49 2.79 -1.30 16.33
CA HIS A 49 1.75 -2.33 16.32
C HIS A 49 2.14 -3.61 15.56
N LEU A 50 3.38 -3.71 15.07
CA LEU A 50 3.81 -4.86 14.27
C LEU A 50 3.95 -6.17 15.07
N GLU A 51 4.03 -6.09 16.39
CA GLU A 51 4.16 -7.26 17.29
C GLU A 51 2.83 -7.72 17.90
N ASP A 52 1.68 -7.11 17.53
CA ASP A 52 0.37 -7.40 18.14
C ASP A 52 -0.27 -8.73 17.68
N GLY A 53 0.51 -9.64 17.08
CA GLY A 53 0.10 -11.01 16.76
C GLY A 53 -0.69 -11.18 15.45
N TRP A 54 -0.37 -10.41 14.42
CA TRP A 54 -1.03 -10.44 13.11
C TRP A 54 -0.62 -11.65 12.24
N ASP A 55 -1.57 -12.21 11.50
CA ASP A 55 -1.33 -13.27 10.51
C ASP A 55 -1.01 -12.72 9.11
N LEU A 56 -1.40 -11.47 8.84
CA LEU A 56 -1.11 -10.74 7.60
C LEU A 56 -1.01 -9.24 7.86
N LEU A 57 0.01 -8.62 7.28
CA LEU A 57 0.16 -7.16 7.18
C LEU A 57 -0.01 -6.73 5.72
N ALA A 58 -0.94 -5.83 5.44
CA ALA A 58 -1.03 -5.13 4.17
C ALA A 58 -0.73 -3.65 4.40
N VAL A 59 0.43 -3.16 3.95
CA VAL A 59 0.77 -1.73 4.01
C VAL A 59 0.26 -1.08 2.73
N MET A 60 -0.76 -0.24 2.83
CA MET A 60 -1.45 0.36 1.71
C MET A 60 -1.26 1.87 1.74
N HIS A 61 -0.67 2.45 0.70
CA HIS A 61 -0.38 3.89 0.60
C HIS A 61 0.62 4.42 1.66
N PRO A 62 1.76 3.73 1.92
CA PRO A 62 2.77 4.26 2.83
C PRO A 62 3.32 5.60 2.33
N PRO A 63 4.01 6.38 3.19
CA PRO A 63 4.69 7.61 2.80
C PRO A 63 5.81 7.30 1.78
N CYS A 64 5.45 7.28 0.50
CA CYS A 64 6.29 6.78 -0.59
C CYS A 64 6.64 7.83 -1.64
N THR A 65 6.27 9.10 -1.42
CA THR A 65 6.53 10.22 -2.34
C THR A 65 8.01 10.34 -2.69
N ARG A 66 8.91 10.11 -1.74
CA ARG A 66 10.36 10.14 -1.99
C ARG A 66 10.90 8.87 -2.61
N LEU A 67 10.17 7.76 -2.52
CA LEU A 67 10.55 6.49 -3.15
C LEU A 67 10.17 6.46 -4.64
N CYS A 68 9.10 7.17 -5.03
CA CYS A 68 8.54 7.11 -6.38
C CYS A 68 9.47 7.70 -7.45
N ASN A 69 9.40 7.20 -8.68
CA ASN A 69 10.26 7.63 -9.79
C ASN A 69 10.07 9.12 -10.13
N SER A 70 8.84 9.63 -10.07
CA SER A 70 8.55 11.07 -10.20
C SER A 70 9.15 11.92 -9.08
N GLY A 71 9.51 11.30 -7.96
CA GLY A 71 10.12 11.91 -6.79
C GLY A 71 11.61 12.24 -6.95
N VAL A 72 12.30 11.58 -7.89
CA VAL A 72 13.79 11.61 -7.99
C VAL A 72 14.35 13.01 -8.16
N ARG A 73 13.63 13.90 -8.86
CA ARG A 73 14.09 15.27 -9.10
C ARG A 73 14.25 16.05 -7.78
N TRP A 74 13.44 15.73 -6.78
CA TRP A 74 13.42 16.42 -5.49
C TRP A 74 14.52 15.95 -4.53
N LEU A 75 15.44 15.10 -5.00
CA LEU A 75 16.69 14.78 -4.30
C LEU A 75 17.81 15.78 -4.62
N TYR A 76 17.52 16.78 -5.45
CA TYR A 76 18.50 17.74 -5.95
C TYR A 76 17.99 19.18 -5.75
N ILE A 77 18.91 20.09 -5.46
CA ILE A 77 18.59 21.49 -5.14
C ILE A 77 17.88 22.13 -6.34
N GLY A 78 16.68 22.70 -6.11
CA GLY A 78 15.86 23.28 -7.18
C GLY A 78 15.41 22.27 -8.25
N GLY A 79 15.41 20.97 -7.93
CA GLY A 79 14.93 19.94 -8.84
C GLY A 79 15.88 19.59 -9.98
N ARG A 80 17.16 20.00 -9.92
CA ARG A 80 18.14 19.84 -11.00
C ARG A 80 19.45 19.27 -10.47
N ARG A 81 19.95 18.19 -11.09
CA ARG A 81 21.17 17.48 -10.66
C ARG A 81 22.41 18.38 -10.60
N ILE A 82 22.53 19.32 -11.53
CA ILE A 82 23.66 20.25 -11.62
C ILE A 82 23.82 21.16 -10.40
N ASN A 83 22.75 21.35 -9.64
CA ASN A 83 22.76 22.17 -8.43
C ASN A 83 23.23 21.39 -7.19
N GLY A 84 23.57 20.11 -7.31
CA GLY A 84 23.94 19.26 -6.19
C GLY A 84 22.74 18.62 -5.48
N HIS A 85 23.03 17.83 -4.46
CA HIS A 85 22.05 17.09 -3.66
C HIS A 85 21.31 18.01 -2.69
N ASP A 86 20.00 17.79 -2.52
CA ASP A 86 19.21 18.42 -1.47
C ASP A 86 19.28 17.55 -0.19
N PRO A 87 19.94 18.00 0.88
CA PRO A 87 20.11 17.20 2.11
C PRO A 87 18.77 16.74 2.71
N ASN A 88 17.74 17.58 2.66
CA ASN A 88 16.42 17.23 3.20
C ASN A 88 15.74 16.16 2.36
N GLY A 89 15.78 16.31 1.02
CA GLY A 89 15.23 15.31 0.10
C GLY A 89 15.88 13.93 0.27
N TRP A 90 17.19 13.89 0.52
CA TRP A 90 17.91 12.65 0.80
C TRP A 90 17.59 12.07 2.19
N ALA A 91 17.47 12.92 3.23
CA ALA A 91 17.05 12.48 4.55
C ALA A 91 15.64 11.87 4.54
N ASP A 92 14.69 12.51 3.84
CA ASP A 92 13.34 11.98 3.66
C ASP A 92 13.34 10.62 2.94
N LEU A 93 14.21 10.46 1.93
CA LEU A 93 14.37 9.21 1.18
C LEU A 93 14.88 8.09 2.10
N GLU A 94 15.90 8.35 2.91
CA GLU A 94 16.45 7.39 3.88
C GLU A 94 15.40 6.98 4.91
N ALA A 95 14.64 7.96 5.45
CA ALA A 95 13.56 7.69 6.40
C ALA A 95 12.44 6.83 5.78
N ALA A 96 11.99 7.16 4.56
CA ALA A 96 10.98 6.38 3.85
C ALA A 96 11.47 4.95 3.53
N ALA A 97 12.75 4.80 3.17
CA ALA A 97 13.34 3.49 2.94
C ALA A 97 13.48 2.68 4.24
N ALA A 98 13.81 3.33 5.36
CA ALA A 98 13.85 2.69 6.68
C ALA A 98 12.47 2.22 7.13
N PHE A 99 11.43 3.05 6.96
CA PHE A 99 10.04 2.67 7.23
C PHE A 99 9.63 1.45 6.39
N TYR A 100 9.93 1.46 5.09
CA TYR A 100 9.67 0.32 4.21
C TYR A 100 10.33 -0.98 4.72
N ARG A 101 11.62 -0.93 5.06
CA ARG A 101 12.34 -2.10 5.60
C ARG A 101 11.76 -2.55 6.94
N ALA A 102 11.39 -1.62 7.83
CA ALA A 102 10.76 -1.94 9.10
C ALA A 102 9.42 -2.67 8.90
N CYS A 103 8.55 -2.15 8.03
CA CYS A 103 7.30 -2.81 7.63
C CYS A 103 7.51 -4.17 6.98
N ARG A 104 8.67 -4.40 6.35
CA ARG A 104 9.01 -5.67 5.70
C ARG A 104 9.52 -6.72 6.69
N GLU A 105 10.28 -6.29 7.70
CA GLU A 105 11.17 -7.16 8.49
C GLU A 105 10.80 -7.27 9.97
N ARG A 106 10.23 -6.22 10.58
CA ARG A 106 9.86 -6.21 12.01
C ARG A 106 8.51 -6.87 12.24
N GLY A 107 8.28 -7.46 13.42
CA GLY A 107 7.07 -8.24 13.67
C GLY A 107 7.24 -9.70 13.27
N ASN A 108 6.74 -10.62 14.09
CA ASN A 108 6.55 -12.01 13.65
C ASN A 108 5.26 -12.17 12.80
N ILE A 109 5.17 -11.41 11.69
CA ILE A 109 4.03 -11.44 10.77
C ILE A 109 4.41 -12.29 9.55
N PRO A 110 3.78 -13.45 9.36
CA PRO A 110 4.23 -14.44 8.39
C PRO A 110 3.93 -14.07 6.94
N ARG A 111 2.96 -13.18 6.69
CA ARG A 111 2.52 -12.78 5.35
C ARG A 111 2.47 -11.27 5.24
N ARG A 112 3.02 -10.72 4.15
CA ARG A 112 3.06 -9.27 3.95
C ARG A 112 2.78 -8.89 2.52
N ALA A 113 1.97 -7.86 2.35
CA ALA A 113 1.85 -7.11 1.11
C ALA A 113 2.28 -5.68 1.37
N LEU A 114 3.31 -5.21 0.69
CA LEU A 114 3.76 -3.82 0.80
C LEU A 114 3.47 -3.11 -0.51
N GLU A 115 2.51 -2.18 -0.48
CA GLU A 115 2.22 -1.31 -1.60
C GLU A 115 3.39 -0.35 -1.83
N ASN A 116 3.79 -0.21 -3.09
CA ASN A 116 4.82 0.73 -3.46
C ASN A 116 4.62 1.32 -4.86
N PRO A 117 5.06 2.58 -5.06
CA PRO A 117 5.10 3.18 -6.39
C PRO A 117 6.17 2.50 -7.25
N ILE A 118 6.17 2.83 -8.55
CA ILE A 118 7.36 2.58 -9.39
C ILE A 118 8.50 3.40 -8.80
N MET A 119 9.49 2.73 -8.21
CA MET A 119 10.60 3.39 -7.51
C MET A 119 11.76 3.77 -8.45
N HIS A 120 12.45 4.88 -8.18
CA HIS A 120 13.74 5.18 -8.85
C HIS A 120 14.90 4.34 -8.27
N ALA A 121 16.04 4.34 -8.96
CA ALA A 121 17.21 3.52 -8.61
C ALA A 121 17.69 3.70 -7.16
N HIS A 122 17.79 4.93 -6.64
CA HIS A 122 18.22 5.15 -5.25
C HIS A 122 17.26 4.50 -4.22
N ALA A 123 15.94 4.59 -4.45
CA ALA A 123 14.95 3.99 -3.58
C ALA A 123 14.97 2.46 -3.66
N VAL A 124 15.13 1.88 -4.85
CA VAL A 124 15.32 0.42 -5.01
C VAL A 124 16.53 -0.05 -4.21
N ARG A 125 17.66 0.66 -4.32
CA ARG A 125 18.90 0.34 -3.57
C ARG A 125 18.70 0.42 -2.06
N LEU A 126 18.11 1.51 -1.56
CA LEU A 126 17.97 1.75 -0.12
C LEU A 126 16.92 0.84 0.52
N THR A 127 15.79 0.61 -0.15
CA THR A 127 14.78 -0.34 0.34
C THR A 127 15.26 -1.79 0.26
N GLY A 128 16.14 -2.09 -0.70
CA GLY A 128 16.51 -3.45 -1.02
C GLY A 128 15.30 -4.29 -1.41
N ARG A 129 14.24 -3.66 -1.95
CA ARG A 129 13.00 -4.36 -2.30
C ARG A 129 13.27 -5.48 -3.30
N ARG A 130 12.55 -6.58 -3.15
CA ARG A 130 12.61 -7.73 -4.06
C ARG A 130 11.65 -7.51 -5.24
N HIS A 131 11.26 -8.60 -5.88
CA HIS A 131 10.31 -8.59 -6.98
C HIS A 131 8.98 -7.96 -6.54
N VAL A 132 8.51 -7.01 -7.35
CA VAL A 132 7.24 -6.31 -7.14
C VAL A 132 6.32 -6.68 -8.29
N GLN A 133 5.12 -7.13 -7.95
CA GLN A 133 4.05 -7.29 -8.91
C GLN A 133 3.36 -5.94 -9.11
N PHE A 134 3.25 -5.48 -10.36
CA PHE A 134 2.42 -4.32 -10.68
C PHE A 134 1.06 -4.78 -11.18
N VAL A 135 0.01 -4.25 -10.55
CA VAL A 135 -1.38 -4.44 -10.95
C VAL A 135 -2.01 -3.10 -11.32
N GLN A 136 -3.19 -3.15 -11.93
CA GLN A 136 -3.98 -1.96 -12.25
C GLN A 136 -5.39 -2.10 -11.68
N PRO A 137 -6.04 -1.01 -11.24
CA PRO A 137 -7.41 -1.06 -10.74
C PRO A 137 -8.40 -1.65 -11.75
N TRP A 138 -8.21 -1.34 -13.04
CA TRP A 138 -9.07 -1.89 -14.10
C TRP A 138 -8.96 -3.40 -14.30
N TRP A 139 -7.98 -4.08 -13.68
CA TRP A 139 -7.94 -5.54 -13.62
C TRP A 139 -9.03 -6.12 -12.70
N PHE A 140 -9.62 -5.29 -11.84
CA PHE A 140 -10.54 -5.66 -10.77
C PHE A 140 -11.88 -4.93 -10.85
N GLY A 141 -12.20 -4.32 -11.99
CA GLY A 141 -13.48 -3.65 -12.22
C GLY A 141 -13.48 -2.16 -11.95
N ASP A 142 -12.34 -1.59 -11.51
CA ASP A 142 -12.24 -0.17 -11.22
C ASP A 142 -11.71 0.62 -12.44
N PRO A 143 -12.48 1.57 -13.03
CA PRO A 143 -12.11 2.26 -14.26
C PRO A 143 -11.05 3.35 -14.05
N PHE A 144 -9.87 2.95 -13.55
CA PHE A 144 -8.76 3.84 -13.22
C PHE A 144 -7.42 3.30 -13.73
N PHE A 145 -6.59 4.22 -14.22
CA PHE A 145 -5.16 4.00 -14.40
C PHE A 145 -4.42 4.49 -13.16
N LYS A 146 -3.83 3.55 -12.43
CA LYS A 146 -2.91 3.81 -11.32
C LYS A 146 -2.12 2.52 -11.07
N ALA A 147 -0.91 2.43 -11.62
CA ALA A 147 -0.07 1.26 -11.38
C ALA A 147 0.20 1.13 -9.87
N THR A 148 -0.23 0.02 -9.28
CA THR A 148 -0.04 -0.31 -7.86
C THR A 148 0.98 -1.43 -7.79
N GLY A 149 2.15 -1.14 -7.22
CA GLY A 149 3.18 -2.15 -6.99
C GLY A 149 2.93 -2.87 -5.67
N LEU A 150 3.08 -4.18 -5.63
CA LEU A 150 2.98 -5.00 -4.43
C LEU A 150 4.25 -5.86 -4.30
N GLU A 151 5.05 -5.62 -3.26
CA GLU A 151 5.99 -6.63 -2.77
C GLU A 151 5.21 -7.63 -1.92
N LEU A 152 5.23 -8.90 -2.33
CA LEU A 152 4.45 -9.97 -1.72
C LEU A 152 5.39 -10.97 -1.04
N ILE A 153 5.22 -11.16 0.27
CA ILE A 153 6.00 -12.07 1.11
C ILE A 153 5.06 -13.14 1.63
N ASN A 154 5.32 -14.40 1.25
CA ASN A 154 4.46 -15.55 1.55
C ASN A 154 2.98 -15.34 1.15
N LEU A 155 2.77 -14.55 0.10
CA LEU A 155 1.48 -14.32 -0.54
C LEU A 155 1.58 -14.67 -2.03
N PRO A 156 0.57 -15.32 -2.61
CA PRO A 156 0.52 -15.57 -4.04
C PRO A 156 0.32 -14.25 -4.79
N LYS A 157 0.79 -14.23 -6.03
CA LYS A 157 0.53 -13.11 -6.96
C LYS A 157 -0.97 -12.86 -7.07
N VAL A 158 -1.35 -11.59 -7.07
CA VAL A 158 -2.75 -11.15 -7.18
C VAL A 158 -3.24 -11.41 -8.60
N LEU A 159 -4.38 -12.10 -8.74
CA LEU A 159 -4.98 -12.40 -10.04
C LEU A 159 -6.10 -11.42 -10.38
N PRO A 160 -6.23 -10.97 -11.63
CA PRO A 160 -7.39 -10.18 -12.07
C PRO A 160 -8.71 -10.92 -11.84
N THR A 161 -9.73 -10.23 -11.32
CA THR A 161 -11.05 -10.82 -11.01
C THR A 161 -12.17 -10.28 -11.89
N ASN A 162 -12.08 -9.02 -12.35
CA ASN A 162 -13.09 -8.36 -13.18
C ASN A 162 -12.40 -7.40 -14.16
N ARG A 163 -11.69 -7.97 -15.14
CA ARG A 163 -10.83 -7.17 -16.01
C ARG A 163 -11.64 -6.38 -17.03
N LEU A 164 -11.56 -5.05 -16.94
CA LEU A 164 -12.14 -4.14 -17.93
C LEU A 164 -11.25 -4.01 -19.17
N THR A 165 -11.83 -3.61 -20.29
CA THR A 165 -11.06 -3.19 -21.47
C THR A 165 -10.71 -1.71 -21.34
N PRO A 166 -9.42 -1.33 -21.30
CA PRO A 166 -9.04 0.07 -21.18
C PRO A 166 -9.43 0.88 -22.44
N PRO A 167 -9.96 2.10 -22.28
CA PRO A 167 -10.32 2.96 -23.40
C PRO A 167 -9.08 3.35 -24.21
N ARG A 168 -9.28 3.62 -25.51
CA ARG A 168 -8.18 4.06 -26.39
C ARG A 168 -7.55 5.37 -25.88
N PRO A 169 -6.21 5.52 -25.94
CA PRO A 169 -5.53 6.77 -25.61
C PRO A 169 -6.12 7.97 -26.36
N GLY A 170 -6.18 9.12 -25.69
CA GLY A 170 -6.67 10.38 -26.26
C GLY A 170 -8.18 10.62 -26.17
N THR A 171 -8.99 9.59 -25.90
CA THR A 171 -10.45 9.71 -25.73
C THR A 171 -10.83 10.43 -24.44
N ALA A 172 -12.07 10.94 -24.37
CA ALA A 172 -12.61 11.52 -23.13
C ALA A 172 -12.65 10.49 -21.98
N GLU A 173 -13.02 9.25 -22.30
CA GLU A 173 -13.05 8.14 -21.35
C GLU A 173 -11.65 7.81 -20.81
N HIS A 174 -10.63 7.76 -21.66
CA HIS A 174 -9.25 7.58 -21.21
C HIS A 174 -8.80 8.71 -20.27
N LYS A 175 -9.19 9.96 -20.57
CA LYS A 175 -8.91 11.10 -19.68
C LYS A 175 -9.61 10.95 -18.32
N ALA A 176 -10.84 10.42 -18.31
CA ALA A 176 -11.59 10.13 -17.09
C ALA A 176 -10.90 9.04 -16.24
N TRP A 177 -10.49 7.92 -16.87
CA TRP A 177 -9.74 6.86 -16.19
C TRP A 177 -8.37 7.32 -15.68
N SER A 178 -7.78 8.33 -16.33
CA SER A 178 -6.52 8.95 -15.93
C SER A 178 -6.66 10.00 -14.81
N ARG A 179 -7.85 10.18 -14.21
CA ARG A 179 -8.14 11.26 -13.24
C ARG A 179 -7.09 11.35 -12.13
N VAL A 180 -6.64 10.22 -11.57
CA VAL A 180 -5.60 10.18 -10.52
C VAL A 180 -4.31 10.88 -10.95
N HIS A 181 -3.88 10.67 -12.19
CA HIS A 181 -2.68 11.30 -12.74
C HIS A 181 -2.90 12.77 -13.13
N ARG A 182 -4.15 13.16 -13.43
CA ARG A 182 -4.53 14.51 -13.91
C ARG A 182 -4.94 15.48 -12.80
N GLN A 183 -5.07 15.03 -11.55
CA GLN A 183 -5.32 15.94 -10.42
C GLN A 183 -4.21 17.01 -10.35
N SER A 184 -4.57 18.27 -10.09
CA SER A 184 -3.60 19.36 -9.94
C SER A 184 -2.87 19.24 -8.60
N GLY A 185 -1.57 19.58 -8.57
CA GLY A 185 -0.77 19.64 -7.36
C GLY A 185 -0.61 21.05 -6.78
N TRP A 186 -1.42 22.01 -7.26
CA TRP A 186 -1.31 23.44 -6.91
C TRP A 186 -2.59 23.99 -6.28
N GLY A 187 -2.42 25.00 -5.41
CA GLY A 187 -3.51 25.71 -4.74
C GLY A 187 -4.37 24.81 -3.84
N LYS A 188 -5.64 25.14 -3.68
CA LYS A 188 -6.61 24.36 -2.88
C LYS A 188 -6.71 22.88 -3.28
N HIS A 189 -6.40 22.56 -4.53
CA HIS A 189 -6.46 21.20 -5.05
C HIS A 189 -5.29 20.31 -4.59
N ALA A 190 -4.21 20.90 -4.07
CA ALA A 190 -3.08 20.16 -3.52
C ALA A 190 -3.39 19.56 -2.14
N ALA A 191 -4.19 20.28 -1.34
CA ALA A 191 -4.45 19.94 0.06
C ALA A 191 -5.05 18.55 0.24
N ASP A 192 -6.04 18.19 -0.58
CA ASP A 192 -6.70 16.87 -0.52
C ASP A 192 -6.15 15.86 -1.52
N ARG A 193 -5.16 16.23 -2.34
CA ARG A 193 -4.69 15.36 -3.41
C ARG A 193 -4.06 14.07 -2.88
N ALA A 194 -3.19 14.18 -1.88
CA ALA A 194 -2.54 13.01 -1.29
C ALA A 194 -3.60 12.10 -0.68
N ARG A 195 -4.48 12.68 0.14
CA ARG A 195 -5.63 12.04 0.77
C ARG A 195 -6.50 11.27 -0.24
N ALA A 196 -6.98 11.93 -1.30
CA ALA A 196 -7.84 11.32 -2.32
C ALA A 196 -7.13 10.28 -3.19
N ARG A 197 -5.79 10.32 -3.26
CA ARG A 197 -5.00 9.34 -4.01
C ARG A 197 -4.59 8.15 -3.14
N SER A 198 -4.68 8.24 -1.83
CA SER A 198 -4.36 7.19 -0.87
C SER A 198 -5.59 6.35 -0.48
N GLU A 199 -6.60 6.31 -1.35
CA GLU A 199 -7.73 5.41 -1.20
C GLU A 199 -7.52 4.16 -2.06
N THR A 200 -7.72 2.99 -1.45
CA THR A 200 -7.76 1.70 -2.16
C THR A 200 -9.02 1.62 -2.99
N PHE A 201 -8.92 1.16 -4.25
CA PHE A 201 -10.10 1.02 -5.10
C PHE A 201 -10.97 -0.16 -4.65
N PRO A 202 -12.31 -0.04 -4.68
CA PRO A 202 -13.21 -1.08 -4.16
C PRO A 202 -13.04 -2.45 -4.82
N GLY A 203 -13.02 -2.51 -6.15
CA GLY A 203 -12.87 -3.79 -6.87
C GLY A 203 -11.53 -4.46 -6.56
N MET A 204 -10.45 -3.69 -6.52
CA MET A 204 -9.14 -4.16 -6.09
C MET A 204 -9.16 -4.64 -4.63
N ALA A 205 -9.79 -3.91 -3.71
CA ALA A 205 -9.87 -4.30 -2.31
C ALA A 205 -10.60 -5.64 -2.11
N ASP A 206 -11.70 -5.84 -2.83
CA ASP A 206 -12.44 -7.10 -2.80
C ASP A 206 -11.61 -8.26 -3.34
N ALA A 207 -10.92 -8.08 -4.47
CA ALA A 207 -10.06 -9.11 -5.05
C ALA A 207 -8.90 -9.50 -4.11
N LEU A 208 -8.25 -8.51 -3.48
CA LEU A 208 -7.18 -8.74 -2.51
C LEU A 208 -7.70 -9.48 -1.28
N ALA A 209 -8.81 -9.00 -0.70
CA ALA A 209 -9.39 -9.60 0.49
C ALA A 209 -9.87 -11.03 0.22
N GLU A 210 -10.50 -11.32 -0.92
CA GLU A 210 -10.93 -12.67 -1.30
C GLU A 210 -9.74 -13.63 -1.40
N GLN A 211 -8.75 -13.26 -2.22
CA GLN A 211 -7.61 -14.13 -2.47
C GLN A 211 -6.80 -14.40 -1.20
N TRP A 212 -6.62 -13.38 -0.36
CA TRP A 212 -5.81 -13.51 0.85
C TRP A 212 -6.58 -14.18 2.00
N SER A 213 -7.90 -13.98 2.14
CA SER A 213 -8.72 -14.65 3.16
C SER A 213 -8.71 -16.17 2.99
N ASN A 214 -8.82 -16.64 1.73
CA ASN A 214 -8.77 -18.08 1.43
C ASN A 214 -7.48 -18.78 1.92
N LEU A 215 -6.37 -18.04 2.03
CA LEU A 215 -5.09 -18.55 2.56
C LEU A 215 -5.02 -18.53 4.09
N LEU A 216 -5.75 -17.61 4.70
CA LEU A 216 -5.80 -17.41 6.13
C LEU A 216 -6.71 -18.45 6.79
N ASP A 217 -7.84 -18.77 6.16
CA ASP A 217 -8.78 -19.80 6.62
C ASP A 217 -8.12 -21.18 6.72
N VAL A 218 -7.26 -21.53 5.76
CA VAL A 218 -6.50 -22.79 5.77
C VAL A 218 -5.49 -22.86 6.93
N ARG A 219 -5.04 -21.71 7.46
CA ARG A 219 -4.12 -21.70 8.61
C ARG A 219 -4.86 -21.68 9.94
N ALA A 220 -6.04 -21.07 10.01
CA ALA A 220 -6.87 -21.10 11.21
C ALA A 220 -7.29 -22.54 11.59
N SER A 221 -7.32 -23.46 10.61
CA SER A 221 -7.57 -24.90 10.81
C SER A 221 -6.34 -25.70 11.24
N LEU A 222 -5.12 -25.14 11.19
CA LEU A 222 -3.89 -25.77 11.66
C LEU A 222 -3.47 -25.18 13.02
N PRO A 223 -3.13 -26.01 14.02
CA PRO A 223 -2.68 -25.50 15.33
C PRO A 223 -1.41 -24.66 15.16
N ARG A 224 -1.36 -23.49 15.84
CA ARG A 224 -0.14 -22.69 15.92
C ARG A 224 0.90 -23.53 16.67
N THR A 225 1.93 -24.02 15.99
CA THR A 225 3.12 -24.53 16.65
C THR A 225 3.75 -23.34 17.35
N GLU A 226 3.60 -23.30 18.68
CA GLU A 226 4.36 -22.38 19.51
C GLU A 226 5.84 -22.64 19.23
N ALA A 227 6.52 -21.65 18.68
CA ALA A 227 7.97 -21.66 18.61
C ALA A 227 8.46 -21.67 20.07
N ARG A 228 8.74 -22.86 20.59
CA ARG A 228 9.46 -23.01 21.85
C ARG A 228 10.79 -22.31 21.66
N ALA A 229 10.94 -21.15 22.31
CA ALA A 229 12.23 -20.53 22.51
C ALA A 229 13.14 -21.56 23.20
N ALA A 230 14.25 -21.87 22.54
CA ALA A 230 15.39 -22.59 23.10
C ALA A 230 16.51 -21.59 23.33
#